data_AF-B4WQQ6-F1
#
_entry.id   AF-B4WQQ6-F1
#
_cell.length_a   1.000
_cell.length_b   1.000
_cell.length_c   1.000
_cell.angle_alpha   90.00
_cell.angle_beta   90.00
_cell.angle_gamma   90.00
#
_symmetry.space_group_name_H-M   'P 1'
#
loop_
_entity.id
_entity.type
_entity.pdbx_description
1 polymer ?
#
loop_
_entity_poly.entity_id
_entity_poly.type
_entity_poly.pdbx_seq_one_letter_code
_entity_poly.pdbx_strand_id
1 'polypeptide(L)'
;MTEGMMKNTARQEQSTSTRPAAAATSNSSSRLYRRLEEALHAGSEVWFRMPGTRLVGIPIYLDAEYVEVVDVDVAEGFEDEELPDDPYQRTVWLIRLEEISAISYATDRWSKERFERLLEQSQKDDGPADKPR
;
A
#
# COMPACT_ATOMS: atom_id res chain seq x y z
N MET A 1 37.58 22.35 57.52
CA MET A 1 38.34 21.34 56.76
C MET A 1 37.36 20.56 55.90
N THR A 2 37.71 20.40 54.61
CA THR A 2 37.18 19.49 53.55
C THR A 2 35.68 19.56 53.21
N GLU A 3 35.28 20.20 52.10
CA GLU A 3 35.27 19.70 50.70
C GLU A 3 34.34 18.50 50.45
N GLY A 4 33.45 18.67 49.47
CA GLY A 4 32.54 17.64 48.98
C GLY A 4 31.78 18.11 47.74
N MET A 5 32.52 18.37 46.66
CA MET A 5 32.02 18.74 45.34
C MET A 5 31.48 17.50 44.62
N MET A 6 30.22 17.51 44.16
CA MET A 6 29.74 16.62 43.10
C MET A 6 28.84 17.38 42.12
N LYS A 7 29.35 17.52 40.91
CA LYS A 7 28.69 18.00 39.69
C LYS A 7 27.80 16.88 39.13
N ASN A 8 26.66 17.22 38.52
CA ASN A 8 26.00 16.47 37.43
C ASN A 8 24.93 17.38 36.81
N THR A 9 25.24 18.13 35.74
CA THR A 9 25.16 17.76 34.30
C THR A 9 23.72 17.74 33.75
N ALA A 10 23.40 18.83 33.05
CA ALA A 10 22.51 19.02 31.89
C ALA A 10 21.32 18.07 31.68
N ARG A 11 20.10 18.61 31.82
CA ARG A 11 18.92 18.12 31.09
C ARG A 11 18.65 19.06 29.92
N GLN A 12 19.20 18.68 28.77
CA GLN A 12 19.05 19.33 27.48
C GLN A 12 17.59 19.23 27.02
N GLU A 13 17.05 20.35 26.57
CA GLU A 13 15.70 20.52 26.05
C GLU A 13 15.49 19.60 24.84
N GLN A 14 14.50 18.71 24.92
CA GLN A 14 14.02 17.95 23.76
C GLN A 14 13.27 18.92 22.85
N SER A 15 14.00 19.49 21.89
CA SER A 15 13.46 20.14 20.71
C SER A 15 12.46 19.22 20.01
N THR A 16 11.20 19.65 19.96
CA THR A 16 10.15 19.08 19.13
C THR A 16 10.59 19.14 17.67
N SER A 17 11.02 18.01 17.13
CA SER A 17 11.26 17.86 15.71
C SER A 17 9.91 17.81 14.99
N THR A 18 9.43 18.99 14.61
CA THR A 18 8.33 19.13 13.67
C THR A 18 8.82 18.64 12.32
N ARG A 19 8.57 17.36 12.03
CA ARG A 19 8.77 16.78 10.69
C ARG A 19 7.96 17.63 9.70
N PRO A 20 8.58 18.24 8.69
CA PRO A 20 7.83 19.02 7.73
C PRO A 20 6.89 18.06 6.99
N ALA A 21 5.60 18.41 6.99
CA ALA A 21 4.62 17.80 6.10
C ALA A 21 5.20 17.88 4.69
N ALA A 22 5.49 16.71 4.10
CA ALA A 22 5.86 16.64 2.71
C ALA A 22 4.73 17.29 1.92
N ALA A 23 5.06 18.38 1.22
CA ALA A 23 4.12 19.15 0.43
C ALA A 23 3.32 18.19 -0.47
N ALA A 24 2.01 18.38 -0.51
CA ALA A 24 1.09 17.70 -1.40
C ALA A 24 1.50 17.97 -2.86
N THR A 25 2.41 17.14 -3.38
CA THR A 25 2.63 17.00 -4.81
C THR A 25 1.38 16.38 -5.39
N SER A 26 0.73 17.07 -6.32
CA SER A 26 -0.37 16.57 -7.15
C SER A 26 -0.21 15.08 -7.47
N ASN A 27 -1.03 14.22 -6.85
CA ASN A 27 -0.86 12.76 -6.96
C ASN A 27 -1.13 12.24 -8.38
N SER A 28 -1.65 13.07 -9.30
CA SER A 28 -1.82 12.75 -10.71
C SER A 28 -0.51 12.35 -11.43
N SER A 29 0.66 12.67 -10.83
CA SER A 29 1.98 12.21 -11.32
C SER A 29 2.56 11.01 -10.56
N SER A 30 1.86 10.51 -9.54
CA SER A 30 2.34 9.38 -8.73
C SER A 30 2.19 8.05 -9.47
N ARG A 31 3.16 7.15 -9.29
CA ARG A 31 3.07 5.77 -9.82
C ARG A 31 1.82 5.05 -9.30
N LEU A 32 1.41 5.33 -8.06
CA LEU A 32 0.22 4.75 -7.45
C LEU A 32 -1.04 5.18 -8.21
N TYR A 33 -1.23 6.49 -8.43
CA TYR A 33 -2.37 7.02 -9.18
C TYR A 33 -2.47 6.35 -10.55
N ARG A 34 -1.38 6.31 -11.33
CA ARG A 34 -1.41 5.69 -12.66
C ARG A 34 -1.80 4.22 -12.62
N ARG A 35 -1.34 3.47 -11.61
CA ARG A 35 -1.70 2.06 -11.45
C ARG A 35 -3.17 1.86 -11.07
N LEU A 36 -3.71 2.73 -10.23
CA LEU A 36 -5.14 2.72 -9.90
C LEU A 36 -5.99 3.17 -11.10
N GLU A 37 -5.49 4.10 -11.91
CA GLU A 37 -6.14 4.52 -13.15
C GLU A 37 -6.19 3.37 -14.15
N GLU A 38 -5.09 2.65 -14.35
CA GLU A 38 -5.06 1.42 -15.17
C GLU A 38 -6.07 0.39 -14.67
N ALA A 39 -6.15 0.19 -13.34
CA ALA A 39 -7.08 -0.76 -12.72
C ALA A 39 -8.55 -0.37 -12.91
N LEU A 40 -8.86 0.91 -12.74
CA LEU A 40 -10.19 1.51 -12.94
C LEU A 40 -10.67 1.28 -14.38
N HIS A 41 -9.82 1.58 -15.37
CA HIS A 41 -10.17 1.38 -16.77
C HIS A 41 -10.33 -0.10 -17.15
N ALA A 42 -9.55 -0.99 -16.52
CA ALA A 42 -9.61 -2.42 -16.76
C ALA A 42 -10.72 -3.14 -15.98
N GLY A 43 -11.39 -2.46 -15.03
CA GLY A 43 -12.33 -3.10 -14.10
C GLY A 43 -11.67 -4.20 -13.26
N SER A 44 -10.37 -4.04 -12.95
CA SER A 44 -9.60 -5.07 -12.24
C SER A 44 -9.77 -4.95 -10.73
N GLU A 45 -9.92 -6.09 -10.05
CA GLU A 45 -9.86 -6.15 -8.60
C GLU A 45 -8.45 -5.82 -8.09
N VAL A 46 -8.40 -4.99 -7.05
CA VAL A 46 -7.17 -4.51 -6.42
C VAL A 46 -7.21 -4.82 -4.94
N TRP A 47 -6.10 -5.32 -4.42
CA TRP A 47 -5.85 -5.52 -3.01
C TRP A 47 -5.09 -4.32 -2.46
N PHE A 48 -5.68 -3.63 -1.49
CA PHE A 48 -5.15 -2.44 -0.84
C PHE A 48 -4.54 -2.81 0.50
N ARG A 49 -3.30 -2.39 0.73
CA ARG A 49 -2.64 -2.47 2.03
C ARG A 49 -2.54 -1.09 2.63
N MET A 50 -3.12 -0.93 3.82
CA MET A 50 -3.06 0.30 4.61
C MET A 50 -2.49 -0.03 6.00
N PRO A 51 -2.08 0.97 6.80
CA PRO A 51 -1.68 0.75 8.17
C PRO A 51 -2.80 0.07 8.97
N GLY A 52 -2.54 -1.14 9.49
CA GLY A 52 -3.47 -1.86 10.35
C GLY A 52 -4.64 -2.56 9.65
N THR A 53 -4.82 -2.40 8.34
CA THR A 53 -5.94 -3.02 7.62
C THR A 53 -5.61 -3.37 6.16
N ARG A 54 -6.45 -4.22 5.57
CA ARG A 54 -6.39 -4.61 4.16
C ARG A 54 -7.80 -4.59 3.62
N LEU A 55 -7.96 -4.11 2.40
CA LEU A 55 -9.24 -4.11 1.68
C LEU A 55 -9.02 -4.70 0.29
N VAL A 56 -10.07 -5.25 -0.28
CA VAL A 56 -10.12 -5.71 -1.66
C VAL A 56 -11.31 -5.06 -2.35
N GLY A 57 -11.22 -4.89 -3.66
CA GLY A 57 -12.36 -4.46 -4.45
C GLY A 57 -11.95 -3.84 -5.78
N ILE A 58 -12.95 -3.42 -6.55
CA ILE A 58 -12.78 -2.87 -7.89
C ILE A 58 -12.85 -1.33 -7.80
N PRO A 59 -11.84 -0.59 -8.28
CA PRO A 59 -11.92 0.87 -8.36
C PRO A 59 -13.08 1.29 -9.28
N ILE A 60 -13.89 2.24 -8.83
CA ILE A 60 -15.03 2.79 -9.60
C ILE A 60 -14.91 4.29 -9.85
N TYR A 61 -14.05 4.97 -9.09
CA TYR A 61 -13.70 6.38 -9.28
C TYR A 61 -12.29 6.63 -8.78
N LEU A 62 -11.59 7.60 -9.38
CA LEU A 62 -10.24 8.02 -8.99
C LEU A 62 -10.07 9.50 -9.29
N ASP A 63 -9.56 10.24 -8.30
CA ASP A 63 -9.12 11.63 -8.45
C ASP A 63 -7.75 11.86 -7.79
N ALA A 64 -7.35 13.12 -7.70
CA ALA A 64 -6.03 13.51 -7.17
C ALA A 64 -5.82 13.17 -5.68
N GLU A 65 -6.87 12.86 -4.91
CA GLU A 65 -6.80 12.64 -3.47
C GLU A 65 -7.38 11.29 -3.04
N TYR A 66 -8.36 10.77 -3.77
CA TYR A 66 -9.13 9.59 -3.38
C TYR A 66 -9.30 8.58 -4.51
N VAL A 67 -9.50 7.34 -4.10
CA VAL A 67 -10.06 6.27 -4.92
C VAL A 67 -11.34 5.76 -4.26
N GLU A 68 -12.41 5.60 -5.04
CA GLU A 68 -13.59 4.87 -4.61
C GLU A 68 -13.49 3.43 -5.07
N VAL A 69 -13.74 2.50 -4.17
CA VAL A 69 -13.60 1.07 -4.39
C VAL A 69 -14.90 0.39 -4.00
N VAL A 70 -15.42 -0.45 -4.89
CA VAL A 70 -16.58 -1.30 -4.59
C VAL A 70 -16.12 -2.70 -4.24
N ASP A 71 -16.67 -3.24 -3.16
CA ASP A 71 -16.53 -4.63 -2.76
C ASP A 71 -17.92 -5.28 -2.77
N VAL A 72 -18.01 -6.50 -3.32
CA VAL A 72 -19.28 -7.22 -3.46
C VAL A 72 -19.09 -8.62 -2.89
N ASP A 73 -19.70 -8.84 -1.74
CA ASP A 73 -19.60 -10.09 -0.99
C ASP A 73 -20.97 -10.79 -0.89
N VAL A 74 -20.95 -12.08 -0.60
CA VAL A 74 -22.15 -12.81 -0.18
C VAL A 74 -22.40 -12.50 1.29
N ALA A 75 -23.63 -12.15 1.65
CA ALA A 75 -24.01 -11.86 3.04
C ALA A 75 -23.62 -13.02 3.97
N GLU A 76 -22.94 -12.72 5.07
CA GLU A 76 -22.54 -13.71 6.08
C GLU A 76 -23.77 -14.45 6.65
N GLY A 77 -23.64 -15.76 6.88
CA GLY A 77 -24.64 -16.56 7.59
C GLY A 77 -25.54 -17.45 6.72
N PHE A 78 -25.35 -17.46 5.40
CA PHE A 78 -26.13 -18.28 4.47
C PHE A 78 -25.29 -19.36 3.74
N GLU A 79 -24.18 -19.78 4.32
CA GLU A 79 -23.27 -20.77 3.70
C GLU A 79 -23.90 -22.18 3.59
N ASP A 80 -24.88 -22.50 4.44
CA ASP A 80 -25.55 -23.81 4.52
C ASP A 80 -27.10 -23.74 4.39
N GLU A 81 -27.68 -22.55 4.16
CA GLU A 81 -29.12 -22.32 3.96
C GLU A 81 -29.40 -21.80 2.54
N GLU A 82 -30.64 -21.95 2.03
CA GLU A 82 -31.03 -21.33 0.75
C GLU A 82 -30.69 -19.84 0.79
N LEU A 83 -29.82 -19.42 -0.13
CA LEU A 83 -29.44 -18.02 -0.28
C LEU A 83 -30.72 -17.18 -0.43
N PRO A 84 -30.84 -16.06 0.31
CA PRO A 84 -31.99 -15.18 0.17
C PRO A 84 -32.08 -14.64 -1.26
N ASP A 85 -33.23 -14.11 -1.65
CA ASP A 85 -33.46 -13.57 -3.01
C ASP A 85 -32.40 -12.51 -3.40
N ASP A 86 -31.86 -11.78 -2.42
CA ASP A 86 -30.78 -10.79 -2.57
C ASP A 86 -29.57 -11.16 -1.68
N PRO A 87 -28.73 -12.13 -2.09
CA PRO A 87 -27.66 -12.66 -1.24
C PRO A 87 -26.39 -11.82 -1.25
N TYR A 88 -26.32 -10.79 -2.09
CA TYR A 88 -25.13 -9.99 -2.29
C TYR A 88 -25.20 -8.67 -1.52
N GLN A 89 -24.15 -8.37 -0.78
CA GLN A 89 -23.94 -7.07 -0.16
C GLN A 89 -22.89 -6.29 -0.94
N ARG A 90 -23.13 -4.99 -1.08
CA ARG A 90 -22.20 -4.06 -1.71
C ARG A 90 -21.70 -3.08 -0.68
N THR A 91 -20.38 -3.01 -0.53
CA THR A 91 -19.71 -1.98 0.26
C THR A 91 -18.96 -1.05 -0.69
N VAL A 92 -19.01 0.27 -0.41
CA VAL A 92 -18.23 1.26 -1.15
C VAL A 92 -17.30 1.96 -0.18
N TRP A 93 -16.01 1.88 -0.45
CA TRP A 93 -14.95 2.52 0.33
C TRP A 93 -14.43 3.74 -0.41
N LEU A 94 -14.31 4.87 0.29
CA LEU A 94 -13.59 6.05 -0.19
C LEU A 94 -12.24 6.10 0.52
N ILE A 95 -11.15 5.88 -0.20
CA ILE A 95 -9.80 5.70 0.36
C ILE A 95 -8.91 6.87 -0.06
N ARG A 96 -8.24 7.51 0.89
CA ARG A 96 -7.22 8.52 0.62
C ARG A 96 -5.97 7.88 0.01
N LEU A 97 -5.46 8.42 -1.08
CA LEU A 97 -4.27 7.89 -1.75
C LEU A 97 -3.04 7.89 -0.84
N GLU A 98 -2.93 8.86 0.07
CA GLU A 98 -1.80 8.97 1.01
C GLU A 98 -1.76 7.88 2.09
N GLU A 99 -2.89 7.22 2.36
CA GLU A 99 -3.00 6.14 3.37
C GLU A 99 -2.63 4.77 2.79
N ILE A 100 -2.56 4.66 1.46
CA ILE A 100 -2.25 3.42 0.75
C ILE A 100 -0.75 3.15 0.86
N SER A 101 -0.39 2.11 1.61
CA SER A 101 1.00 1.67 1.75
C SER A 101 1.47 0.86 0.54
N ALA A 102 0.58 0.06 -0.05
CA ALA A 102 0.85 -0.72 -1.26
C ALA A 102 -0.46 -1.20 -1.90
N ILE A 103 -0.39 -1.54 -3.19
CA ILE A 103 -1.44 -2.27 -3.90
C ILE A 103 -0.88 -3.53 -4.54
N SER A 104 -1.74 -4.52 -4.73
CA SER A 104 -1.45 -5.69 -5.58
C SER A 104 -2.69 -6.07 -6.40
N TYR A 105 -2.46 -6.66 -7.56
CA TYR A 105 -3.52 -7.22 -8.40
C TYR A 105 -3.71 -8.70 -8.10
N ALA A 106 -4.87 -9.25 -8.46
CA ALA A 106 -5.11 -10.69 -8.38
C ALA A 106 -3.95 -11.46 -9.03
N THR A 107 -3.40 -12.41 -8.27
CA THR A 107 -2.19 -13.13 -8.68
C THR A 107 -2.48 -14.02 -9.88
N ASP A 108 -1.85 -13.74 -11.02
CA ASP A 108 -1.72 -14.76 -12.07
C ASP A 108 -1.09 -16.02 -11.47
N ARG A 109 -1.54 -17.20 -11.87
CA ARG A 109 -0.84 -18.44 -11.52
C ARG A 109 0.42 -18.54 -12.38
N TRP A 110 1.58 -18.67 -11.74
CA TRP A 110 2.85 -18.79 -12.45
C TRP A 110 3.26 -20.25 -12.55
N SER A 111 3.70 -20.68 -13.73
CA SER A 111 4.42 -21.95 -13.83
C SER A 111 5.76 -21.84 -13.12
N LYS A 112 6.28 -22.97 -12.64
CA LYS A 112 7.61 -23.05 -12.02
C LYS A 112 8.68 -22.44 -12.92
N GLU A 113 8.68 -22.75 -14.23
CA GLU A 113 9.69 -22.21 -15.16
C GLU A 113 9.60 -20.68 -15.29
N ARG A 114 8.40 -20.09 -15.22
CA ARG A 114 8.23 -18.63 -15.31
C ARG A 114 8.77 -17.95 -14.05
N PHE A 115 8.59 -18.56 -12.88
CA PHE A 115 9.13 -18.05 -11.62
C PHE A 115 10.67 -18.14 -11.57
N GLU A 116 11.24 -19.28 -11.95
CA GLU A 116 12.70 -19.48 -11.95
C GLU A 116 13.43 -18.48 -12.88
N ARG A 117 12.89 -18.22 -14.07
CA ARG A 117 13.46 -17.21 -14.99
C ARG A 117 13.50 -15.80 -14.42
N LEU A 118 12.55 -15.43 -13.56
CA LEU A 118 12.52 -14.12 -12.94
C LEU A 118 13.63 -13.99 -11.88
N LEU A 119 13.89 -15.07 -11.13
CA LEU A 119 15.00 -15.13 -10.18
C LEU A 119 16.36 -15.03 -10.88
N GLU A 120 16.54 -15.71 -12.02
CA GLU A 120 17.78 -15.64 -12.80
C GLU A 120 18.08 -14.24 -13.34
N GLN A 121 17.04 -13.47 -13.69
CA GLN A 121 17.20 -12.07 -14.12
C GLN A 121 17.63 -11.17 -12.97
N SER A 122 17.09 -11.38 -11.78
CA SER A 122 17.45 -10.60 -10.59
C SER A 122 18.92 -10.76 -10.18
N GLN A 123 19.53 -11.92 -10.45
CA GLN A 123 20.94 -12.18 -10.12
C GLN A 123 21.92 -11.63 -11.16
N LYS A 124 21.46 -11.27 -12.37
CA LYS A 124 22.31 -10.69 -13.42
C LYS A 124 22.55 -9.20 -13.24
N ASP A 125 21.63 -8.49 -12.60
CA ASP A 125 21.74 -7.03 -12.35
C ASP A 125 22.69 -6.69 -11.18
N ASP A 126 23.13 -7.68 -10.40
CA ASP A 126 24.13 -7.54 -9.33
C ASP A 126 25.57 -7.93 -9.76
N GLY A 127 25.82 -8.07 -11.08
CA GLY A 127 27.15 -8.32 -11.64
C GLY A 127 28.08 -7.08 -11.60
N PRO A 128 29.41 -7.24 -11.44
CA PRO A 128 30.28 -6.19 -10.92
C PRO A 128 30.36 -4.98 -11.85
N ALA A 129 30.28 -3.78 -11.25
CA ALA A 129 30.54 -2.51 -11.90
C ALA A 129 31.85 -2.60 -12.70
N ASP A 130 31.69 -2.43 -14.00
CA ASP A 130 32.74 -2.42 -15.01
C ASP A 130 33.86 -1.47 -14.55
N LYS A 131 35.08 -1.99 -14.34
CA LYS A 131 36.24 -1.15 -14.03
C LYS A 131 36.66 -0.46 -15.32
N PRO A 132 36.81 0.87 -15.35
CA PRO A 132 37.40 1.51 -16.51
C PRO A 132 38.91 1.32 -16.45
N ARG A 133 39.48 0.68 -17.47
CA ARG A 133 40.72 1.10 -18.14
C ARG A 133 41.03 0.27 -19.37
#